data_AF-A0A447MSK3-F1
#
_entry.id   AF-A0A447MSK3-F1
#
_cell.length_a   1.000
_cell.length_b   1.000
_cell.length_c   1.000
_cell.angle_alpha   90.00
_cell.angle_beta   90.00
_cell.angle_gamma   90.00
#
_symmetry.space_group_name_H-M   'P 1'
#
loop_
_entity.id
_entity.type
_entity.pdbx_description
1 polymer ?
#
loop_
_entity_poly.entity_id
_entity_poly.type
_entity_poly.pdbx_seq_one_letter_code
_entity_poly.pdbx_strand_id
1 'polypeptide(L)'
;MKTQTTHAAEQHAAKRRWLNAHEEGYHKAMGNRQVQMIAIGGAIGTGLFLGAGARLQMAGPALALVYLICGIFSFFILRALGELVLHRPSSGSFVSYAREFLG
;
A
#
# COMPACT_ATOMS: atom_id res chain seq x y z
N MET A 1 -40.23 -14.21 -10.76
CA MET A 1 -39.31 -13.24 -10.12
C MET A 1 -38.38 -13.92 -9.10
N LYS A 2 -37.75 -15.06 -9.44
CA LYS A 2 -36.75 -15.78 -8.60
C LYS A 2 -35.50 -16.19 -9.40
N THR A 3 -35.59 -16.16 -10.73
CA THR A 3 -34.54 -16.60 -11.67
C THR A 3 -33.40 -15.59 -11.83
N GLN A 4 -33.63 -14.30 -11.57
CA GLN A 4 -32.63 -13.24 -11.79
C GLN A 4 -31.63 -13.11 -10.63
N THR A 5 -32.04 -13.43 -9.40
CA THR A 5 -31.18 -13.46 -8.20
C THR A 5 -30.19 -14.62 -8.20
N THR A 6 -30.57 -15.78 -8.76
CA THR A 6 -29.68 -16.96 -8.86
C THR A 6 -28.54 -16.71 -9.85
N HIS A 7 -28.82 -16.07 -10.99
CA HIS A 7 -27.82 -15.74 -12.00
C HIS A 7 -26.75 -14.75 -11.48
N ALA A 8 -27.16 -13.74 -10.71
CA ALA A 8 -26.22 -12.79 -10.10
C ALA A 8 -25.35 -13.46 -9.03
N ALA A 9 -25.92 -14.32 -8.19
CA ALA A 9 -25.19 -15.06 -7.16
C ALA A 9 -24.14 -16.02 -7.75
N GLU A 10 -24.49 -16.74 -8.83
CA GLU A 10 -23.57 -17.63 -9.54
C GLU A 10 -22.43 -16.87 -10.22
N GLN A 11 -22.74 -15.70 -10.81
CA GLN A 11 -21.72 -14.81 -11.38
C GLN A 11 -20.75 -14.28 -10.31
N HIS A 12 -21.23 -13.95 -9.11
CA HIS A 12 -20.41 -13.52 -7.98
C HIS A 12 -19.56 -14.64 -7.36
N ALA A 13 -20.02 -15.89 -7.44
CA ALA A 13 -19.26 -17.06 -7.01
C ALA A 13 -18.16 -17.42 -8.02
N ALA A 14 -18.48 -17.43 -9.31
CA ALA A 14 -17.51 -17.60 -10.40
C ALA A 14 -16.44 -16.50 -10.34
N LYS A 15 -16.91 -15.23 -10.30
CA LYS A 15 -16.43 -14.16 -9.40
C LYS A 15 -15.11 -14.34 -8.67
N ARG A 16 -15.32 -14.69 -7.42
CA ARG A 16 -14.33 -14.90 -6.38
C ARG A 16 -13.44 -16.10 -6.69
N ARG A 17 -13.98 -17.13 -7.35
CA ARG A 17 -13.23 -18.34 -7.68
C ARG A 17 -12.11 -18.05 -8.68
N TRP A 18 -12.34 -17.26 -9.73
CA TRP A 18 -11.25 -16.89 -10.64
C TRP A 18 -10.20 -15.99 -9.96
N LEU A 19 -10.63 -15.09 -9.08
CA LEU A 19 -9.73 -14.21 -8.33
C LEU A 19 -8.84 -15.01 -7.38
N ASN A 20 -9.43 -15.98 -6.68
CA ASN A 20 -8.69 -16.87 -5.77
C ASN A 20 -7.80 -17.86 -6.50
N ALA A 21 -8.18 -18.32 -7.70
CA ALA A 21 -7.36 -19.21 -8.53
C ALA A 21 -6.02 -18.56 -8.93
N HIS A 22 -5.93 -17.22 -8.91
CA HIS A 22 -4.66 -16.51 -9.15
C HIS A 22 -3.77 -16.47 -7.90
N GLU A 23 -4.32 -16.68 -6.69
CA GLU A 23 -3.53 -16.75 -5.45
C GLU A 23 -3.15 -18.20 -5.08
N GLU A 24 -3.87 -19.19 -5.62
CA GLU A 24 -3.58 -20.62 -5.45
C GLU A 24 -2.18 -20.96 -6.01
N GLY A 25 -1.19 -21.01 -5.13
CA GLY A 25 0.20 -21.35 -5.45
C GLY A 25 1.24 -20.35 -4.92
N TYR A 26 0.82 -19.13 -4.54
CA TYR A 26 1.72 -18.15 -3.94
C TYR A 26 2.01 -18.48 -2.48
N HIS A 27 3.29 -18.75 -2.19
CA HIS A 27 3.76 -18.91 -0.83
C HIS A 27 4.36 -17.59 -0.34
N LYS A 28 4.01 -17.20 0.89
CA LYS A 28 4.59 -16.02 1.55
C LYS A 28 6.04 -16.31 1.95
N ALA A 29 6.95 -16.30 0.98
CA ALA A 29 8.34 -16.71 1.11
C ALA A 29 9.31 -15.54 1.35
N MET A 30 8.84 -14.29 1.26
CA MET A 30 9.71 -13.12 1.43
C MET A 30 10.11 -12.92 2.89
N GLY A 31 11.43 -12.96 3.12
CA GLY A 31 12.01 -12.69 4.43
C GLY A 31 12.01 -11.20 4.78
N ASN A 32 12.15 -10.89 6.06
CA ASN A 32 12.10 -9.52 6.58
C ASN A 32 13.09 -8.56 5.88
N ARG A 33 14.28 -9.04 5.55
CA ARG A 33 15.31 -8.27 4.83
C ARG A 33 14.87 -7.87 3.41
N GLN A 34 14.22 -8.78 2.69
CA GLN A 34 13.75 -8.48 1.34
C GLN A 34 12.61 -7.45 1.40
N VAL A 35 11.72 -7.56 2.40
CA VAL A 35 10.61 -6.61 2.60
C VAL A 35 11.15 -5.21 2.91
N GLN A 36 12.17 -5.13 3.77
CA GLN A 36 12.85 -3.87 4.06
C GLN A 36 13.54 -3.27 2.83
N MET A 37 14.19 -4.10 1.99
CA MET A 37 14.80 -3.64 0.74
C MET A 37 13.76 -3.06 -0.23
N ILE A 38 12.57 -3.66 -0.34
CA ILE A 38 11.47 -3.11 -1.14
C ILE A 38 11.02 -1.76 -0.58
N ALA A 39 10.86 -1.65 0.74
CA ALA A 39 10.46 -0.40 1.38
C ALA A 39 11.48 0.73 1.15
N ILE A 40 12.78 0.43 1.31
CA ILE A 40 13.87 1.38 1.08
C ILE A 40 13.94 1.78 -0.41
N GLY A 41 13.84 0.81 -1.31
CA GLY A 41 13.86 1.06 -2.76
C GLY A 41 12.69 1.94 -3.21
N GLY A 42 11.50 1.70 -2.68
CA GLY A 42 10.33 2.55 -2.94
C GLY A 42 10.46 3.97 -2.37
N ALA A 43 10.98 4.09 -1.15
CA ALA A 43 11.14 5.39 -0.48
C ALA A 43 12.24 6.27 -1.12
N ILE A 44 13.39 5.69 -1.46
CA ILE A 44 14.51 6.42 -2.08
C ILE A 44 14.27 6.65 -3.58
N GLY A 45 13.56 5.75 -4.27
CA GLY A 45 13.39 5.69 -5.73
C GLY A 45 12.91 6.99 -6.40
N THR A 46 11.68 7.01 -6.92
CA THR A 46 11.21 8.19 -7.68
C THR A 46 11.02 9.41 -6.77
N GLY A 47 10.60 9.25 -5.52
CA GLY A 47 10.31 10.39 -4.64
C GLY A 47 11.52 11.28 -4.34
N LEU A 48 12.62 10.70 -3.88
CA LEU A 48 13.85 11.44 -3.61
C LEU A 48 14.59 11.75 -4.92
N PHE A 49 14.78 10.77 -5.81
CA PHE A 49 15.66 10.96 -6.96
C PHE A 49 15.04 11.75 -8.12
N LEU A 50 13.75 11.54 -8.45
CA LEU A 50 13.07 12.29 -9.52
C LEU A 50 12.76 13.73 -9.10
N GLY A 51 12.49 13.96 -7.80
CA GLY A 51 11.97 15.22 -7.29
C GLY A 51 12.97 16.11 -6.53
N ALA A 52 13.97 15.54 -5.85
CA ALA A 52 14.81 16.34 -4.95
C ALA A 52 15.73 17.30 -5.70
N GLY A 53 16.25 16.95 -6.88
CA GLY A 53 17.17 17.82 -7.63
C GLY A 53 16.55 19.17 -8.00
N ALA A 54 15.38 19.14 -8.65
CA ALA A 54 14.65 20.35 -9.02
C ALA A 54 14.21 21.16 -7.80
N ARG A 55 13.82 20.48 -6.71
CA ARG A 55 13.41 21.15 -5.46
C ARG A 55 14.58 21.73 -4.68
N LEU A 56 15.76 21.13 -4.76
CA LEU A 56 16.96 21.62 -4.10
C LEU A 56 17.46 22.88 -4.79
N GLN A 57 17.39 22.93 -6.12
CA GLN A 57 17.69 24.14 -6.91
C GLN A 57 16.77 25.32 -6.51
N MET A 58 15.47 25.05 -6.30
CA MET A 58 14.47 26.08 -6.00
C MET A 58 14.45 26.51 -4.52
N ALA A 59 14.52 25.56 -3.59
CA ALA A 59 14.39 25.82 -2.15
C ALA A 59 15.74 26.00 -1.43
N GLY A 60 16.85 25.62 -2.07
CA GLY A 60 18.18 25.68 -1.47
C GLY A 60 18.33 24.75 -0.25
N PRO A 61 19.28 25.03 0.67
CA PRO A 61 19.57 24.17 1.82
C PRO A 61 18.39 24.02 2.79
N ALA A 62 17.40 24.92 2.73
CA ALA A 62 16.17 24.83 3.51
C ALA A 62 15.34 23.57 3.17
N LEU A 63 15.54 22.97 1.99
CA LEU A 63 14.86 21.74 1.58
C LEU A 63 15.06 20.60 2.58
N ALA A 64 16.26 20.46 3.15
CA ALA A 64 16.54 19.42 4.14
C ALA A 64 15.66 19.56 5.39
N LEU A 65 15.41 20.80 5.82
CA LEU A 65 14.58 21.11 6.98
C LEU A 65 13.10 20.83 6.70
N VAL A 66 12.63 21.14 5.49
CA VAL A 66 11.27 20.79 5.02
C VAL A 66 11.09 19.27 4.95
N TYR A 67 12.08 18.54 4.41
CA TYR A 67 12.05 17.07 4.37
C TYR A 67 12.06 16.46 5.77
N LEU A 68 12.79 17.05 6.72
CA LEU A 68 12.80 16.60 8.12
C LEU A 68 11.42 16.75 8.76
N ILE A 69 10.80 17.93 8.65
CA ILE A 69 9.47 18.19 9.21
C ILE A 69 8.43 17.27 8.56
N CYS A 70 8.42 17.19 7.23
CA CYS A 70 7.51 16.32 6.49
C CYS A 70 7.73 14.83 6.84
N GLY A 71 9.00 14.44 7.06
CA GLY A 71 9.39 13.11 7.51
C GLY A 71 8.85 12.77 8.90
N ILE A 72 8.83 13.73 9.84
CA ILE A 72 8.25 13.54 11.18
C ILE A 72 6.74 13.25 11.07
N PHE A 73 5.99 14.06 10.31
CA PHE A 73 4.55 13.81 10.11
C PHE A 73 4.31 12.47 9.39
N SER A 74 5.10 12.18 8.36
CA SER A 74 5.02 10.92 7.62
C SER A 74 5.35 9.72 8.50
N PHE A 75 6.28 9.84 9.44
CA PHE A 75 6.63 8.81 10.40
C PHE A 75 5.44 8.46 11.30
N PHE A 76 4.73 9.48 11.83
CA PHE A 76 3.52 9.22 12.64
C PHE A 76 2.43 8.53 11.83
N ILE A 77 2.20 8.94 10.58
CA ILE A 77 1.21 8.32 9.69
C ILE A 77 1.59 6.86 9.40
N LEU A 78 2.84 6.61 8.99
CA LEU A 78 3.34 5.26 8.70
C LEU A 78 3.34 4.37 9.94
N ARG A 79 3.59 4.93 11.13
CA ARG A 79 3.52 4.20 12.39
C ARG A 79 2.10 3.74 12.69
N ALA A 80 1.11 4.63 12.57
CA ALA A 80 -0.30 4.30 12.76
C ALA A 80 -0.79 3.27 11.72
N LEU A 81 -0.41 3.44 10.45
CA LEU A 81 -0.70 2.47 9.40
C LEU A 81 -0.02 1.12 9.65
N GLY A 82 1.20 1.10 10.17
CA GLY A 82 1.91 -0.13 10.52
C GLY A 82 1.22 -0.91 11.63
N GLU A 83 0.70 -0.21 12.64
CA GLU A 83 -0.10 -0.82 13.72
C GLU A 83 -1.41 -1.41 13.17
N LEU A 84 -2.04 -0.73 12.20
CA LEU A 84 -3.24 -1.24 11.51
C LEU A 84 -2.97 -2.50 10.68
N VAL A 85 -1.87 -2.52 9.91
CA VAL A 85 -1.44 -3.68 9.12
C VAL A 85 -1.12 -4.88 10.01
N LEU A 86 -0.51 -4.65 11.18
CA LEU A 86 -0.20 -5.72 12.13
C LEU A 86 -1.47 -6.26 12.80
N HIS A 87 -2.45 -5.39 13.08
CA HIS A 87 -3.72 -5.80 13.65
C HIS A 87 -4.57 -6.61 12.66
N ARG A 88 -4.55 -6.27 11.36
CA ARG A 88 -5.26 -7.00 10.31
C ARG A 88 -4.39 -7.19 9.07
N PRO A 89 -3.64 -8.30 8.97
CA PRO A 89 -2.78 -8.54 7.82
C PRO A 89 -3.62 -8.88 6.57
N SER A 90 -3.87 -7.88 5.74
CA SER A 90 -4.43 -8.04 4.39
C SER A 90 -3.33 -7.94 3.33
N SER A 91 -3.45 -8.71 2.25
CA SER A 91 -2.62 -8.56 1.03
C SER A 91 -2.91 -7.26 0.27
N GLY A 92 -3.97 -6.53 0.66
CA GLY A 92 -4.40 -5.28 0.03
C GLY A 92 -3.56 -4.05 0.40
N SER A 93 -3.69 -3.00 -0.42
CA SER A 93 -3.06 -1.68 -0.19
C SER A 93 -3.78 -0.89 0.93
N PHE A 94 -3.20 0.23 1.37
CA PHE A 94 -3.82 1.14 2.34
C PHE A 94 -5.26 1.56 1.96
N VAL A 95 -5.56 1.60 0.65
CA VAL A 95 -6.90 1.83 0.10
C VAL A 95 -7.92 0.79 0.58
N SER A 96 -7.51 -0.46 0.80
CA SER A 96 -8.36 -1.52 1.30
C SER A 96 -8.84 -1.23 2.72
N TYR A 97 -7.96 -0.70 3.58
CA TYR A 97 -8.36 -0.24 4.92
C TYR A 97 -9.25 1.00 4.84
N ALA A 98 -8.95 1.96 3.95
CA ALA A 98 -9.79 3.15 3.78
C ALA A 98 -11.22 2.78 3.34
N ARG A 99 -11.39 1.88 2.37
CA ARG A 99 -12.72 1.42 1.94
C ARG A 99 -13.48 0.68 3.06
N GLU A 100 -12.77 -0.07 3.90
CA GLU A 100 -13.41 -0.82 4.98
C GLU A 100 -13.83 0.06 6.16
N PHE A 101 -13.00 1.05 6.53
CA PHE A 101 -13.27 1.93 7.67
C PHE A 101 -14.01 3.22 7.32
N LEU A 102 -13.94 3.69 6.07
CA LEU A 102 -14.53 4.95 5.60
C LEU A 102 -15.60 4.77 4.52
N GLY A 103 -15.75 3.59 3.91
CA GLY A 103 -16.75 3.27 2.88
C GLY A 103 -16.22 3.29 1.45
#